data_AF-A0A6P4FBR2-F1
#
_entry.id   AF-A0A6P4FBR2-F1
#
_cell.length_a   1.000
_cell.length_b   1.000
_cell.length_c   1.000
_cell.angle_alpha   90.00
_cell.angle_beta   90.00
_cell.angle_gamma   90.00
#
_symmetry.space_group_name_H-M   'P 1'
#
loop_
_entity.id
_entity.type
_entity.pdbx_description
1 polymer ?
#
loop_
_entity_poly.entity_id
_entity_poly.type
_entity_poly.pdbx_seq_one_letter_code
_entity_poly.pdbx_strand_id
1 'polypeptide(L)'
;MKGYDQVIFTNELLYHRSVGSKIQETRRSWEERCSWFPAAQRELYGRCSEIYEECLKKYGNDHYEYYLKRNRLREEHRVNTKSYKIRETRKSERCMAHLKGYKASLTSNDEYGRVKPMQLFYCF
;
A
#
# COMPACT_ATOMS: atom_id res chain seq x y z
N MET A 1 28.58 -26.29 -31.22
CA MET A 1 27.44 -26.18 -32.15
C MET A 1 27.21 -24.69 -32.38
N LYS A 2 27.35 -24.24 -33.63
CA LYS A 2 27.33 -22.82 -34.03
C LYS A 2 25.98 -22.19 -33.66
N GLY A 3 26.03 -20.90 -33.30
CA GLY A 3 24.90 -20.11 -32.84
C GLY A 3 23.74 -20.15 -33.82
N TYR A 4 22.53 -20.18 -33.28
CA TYR A 4 21.33 -19.93 -34.05
C TYR A 4 21.33 -18.46 -34.48
N ASP A 5 21.84 -18.18 -35.68
CA ASP A 5 21.42 -16.99 -36.42
C ASP A 5 19.92 -17.14 -36.62
N GLN A 6 19.11 -16.37 -35.88
CA GLN A 6 17.70 -16.22 -36.18
C GLN A 6 17.62 -15.64 -37.60
N VAL A 7 17.22 -16.47 -38.56
CA VAL A 7 16.84 -16.00 -39.90
C VAL A 7 15.52 -15.25 -39.72
N ILE A 8 15.60 -13.95 -39.51
CA ILE A 8 14.40 -13.11 -39.42
C ILE A 8 13.79 -13.05 -40.82
N PHE A 9 12.59 -13.62 -40.97
CA PHE A 9 11.89 -13.57 -42.24
C PHE A 9 11.35 -12.15 -42.47
N THR A 10 11.28 -11.72 -43.74
CA THR A 10 10.81 -10.37 -44.11
C THR A 10 9.44 -10.03 -43.53
N ASN A 11 8.56 -11.02 -43.39
CA ASN A 11 7.24 -10.86 -42.75
C ASN A 11 7.33 -10.51 -41.27
N GLU A 12 8.30 -11.08 -40.53
CA GLU A 12 8.51 -10.77 -39.11
C GLU A 12 9.04 -9.34 -38.95
N LEU A 13 9.94 -8.89 -39.83
CA LEU A 13 10.40 -7.50 -39.87
C LEU A 13 9.25 -6.52 -40.14
N LEU A 14 8.37 -6.83 -41.10
CA LEU A 14 7.21 -6.00 -41.42
C LEU A 14 6.20 -5.95 -40.26
N TYR A 15 6.00 -7.07 -39.57
CA TYR A 15 5.18 -7.14 -38.37
C TYR A 15 5.76 -6.30 -37.23
N HIS A 16 7.06 -6.42 -36.95
CA HIS A 16 7.71 -5.61 -35.93
C HIS A 16 7.64 -4.10 -36.25
N ARG A 17 7.77 -3.73 -37.52
CA ARG A 17 7.63 -2.33 -37.96
C ARG A 17 6.20 -1.81 -37.75
N SER A 18 5.18 -2.59 -38.11
CA SER A 18 3.78 -2.16 -37.96
C SER A 18 3.39 -2.04 -36.49
N VAL A 19 3.81 -2.98 -35.64
CA VAL A 19 3.63 -2.91 -34.19
C VAL A 19 4.34 -1.69 -33.61
N GLY A 20 5.59 -1.44 -34.02
CA GLY A 20 6.34 -0.25 -33.59
C GLY A 20 5.64 1.06 -33.96
N SER A 21 5.16 1.17 -35.20
CA SER A 21 4.37 2.34 -35.65
C SER A 21 3.08 2.49 -34.84
N LYS A 22 2.38 1.39 -34.55
CA LYS A 22 1.14 1.42 -33.74
C LYS A 22 1.40 1.90 -32.32
N ILE A 23 2.47 1.41 -31.68
CA ILE A 23 2.88 1.85 -30.35
C ILE A 23 3.17 3.36 -30.35
N GLN A 24 3.87 3.85 -31.37
CA GLN A 24 4.19 5.27 -31.49
C GLN A 24 2.93 6.14 -31.69
N GLU A 25 2.00 5.71 -32.54
CA GLU A 25 0.70 6.37 -32.73
C GLU A 25 -0.11 6.40 -31.44
N THR A 26 -0.18 5.28 -30.72
CA THR A 26 -0.90 5.19 -29.44
C THR A 26 -0.27 6.11 -28.40
N ARG A 27 1.06 6.13 -28.30
CA ARG A 27 1.77 7.01 -27.36
C ARG A 27 1.52 8.48 -27.68
N ARG A 28 1.63 8.88 -28.95
CA ARG A 28 1.33 10.24 -29.39
C ARG A 28 -0.11 10.63 -29.08
N SER A 29 -1.06 9.75 -29.39
CA SER A 29 -2.48 9.99 -29.11
C SER A 29 -2.75 10.16 -27.62
N TRP A 30 -2.09 9.35 -26.78
CA TRP A 30 -2.17 9.48 -25.33
C TRP A 30 -1.54 10.78 -24.84
N GLU A 31 -0.38 11.17 -25.35
CA GLU A 31 0.30 12.43 -24.99
C GLU A 31 -0.55 13.65 -25.39
N GLU A 32 -1.18 13.64 -26.56
CA GLU A 32 -2.02 14.74 -27.05
C GLU A 32 -3.36 14.85 -26.31
N ARG A 33 -3.99 13.72 -25.95
CA ARG A 33 -5.38 13.71 -25.45
C ARG A 33 -5.54 13.39 -23.97
N CYS A 34 -4.61 12.65 -23.38
CA CYS A 34 -4.75 12.02 -22.07
C CYS A 34 -3.62 12.35 -21.10
N SER A 35 -2.57 13.05 -21.52
CA SER A 35 -1.41 13.39 -20.66
C SER A 35 -1.77 14.21 -19.43
N TRP A 36 -2.85 14.99 -19.49
CA TRP A 36 -3.35 15.77 -18.36
C TRP A 36 -3.99 14.89 -17.26
N PHE A 37 -4.51 13.71 -17.62
CA PHE A 37 -5.33 12.90 -16.73
C PHE A 37 -4.57 12.41 -15.49
N PRO A 38 -3.32 11.88 -15.58
CA PRO A 38 -2.56 11.48 -14.39
C PRO A 38 -2.25 12.64 -13.43
N ALA A 39 -2.07 13.86 -13.96
CA ALA A 39 -1.85 15.04 -13.12
C ALA A 39 -3.14 15.41 -12.37
N ALA A 40 -4.25 15.53 -13.10
CA ALA A 40 -5.56 15.83 -12.52
C ALA A 40 -6.02 14.75 -11.52
N GLN A 41 -5.80 13.47 -11.82
CA GLN A 41 -6.12 12.36 -10.93
C GLN A 41 -5.33 12.44 -9.61
N ARG A 42 -4.03 12.80 -9.67
CA ARG A 42 -3.22 13.00 -8.45
C ARG A 42 -3.74 14.18 -7.62
N GLU A 43 -4.08 15.28 -8.26
CA GLU A 43 -4.65 16.45 -7.57
C GLU A 43 -5.97 16.11 -6.86
N LEU A 44 -6.88 15.43 -7.57
CA LEU A 44 -8.16 15.00 -7.01
C LEU A 44 -8.00 14.05 -5.84
N TYR A 45 -7.11 13.05 -5.95
CA TYR A 45 -6.84 12.13 -4.85
C TYR A 45 -6.11 12.78 -3.68
N GLY A 46 -5.24 13.77 -3.93
CA GLY A 46 -4.63 14.57 -2.88
C GLY A 46 -5.68 15.31 -2.05
N ARG A 47 -6.75 15.80 -2.68
CA ARG A 47 -7.83 16.52 -2.00
C ARG A 47 -8.76 15.61 -1.18
N CYS A 48 -8.78 14.30 -1.44
CA CYS A 48 -9.67 13.39 -0.72
C CYS A 48 -9.46 13.40 0.80
N SER A 49 -8.22 13.55 1.28
CA SER A 49 -7.93 13.64 2.72
C SER A 49 -8.57 14.87 3.35
N GLU A 50 -8.50 16.02 2.68
CA GLU A 50 -9.09 17.29 3.15
C GLU A 50 -10.61 17.17 3.26
N ILE A 51 -11.25 16.58 2.24
CA ILE A 51 -12.71 16.36 2.23
C ILE A 51 -13.13 15.52 3.43
N TYR A 52 -12.39 14.46 3.73
CA TYR A 52 -12.68 13.60 4.87
C TYR A 52 -12.52 14.31 6.21
N GLU A 53 -11.52 15.18 6.36
CA GLU A 53 -11.37 16.02 7.54
C GLU A 53 -12.50 17.05 7.68
N GLU A 54 -12.93 17.67 6.58
CA GLU A 54 -14.08 18.56 6.55
C GLU A 54 -15.37 17.83 6.95
N CYS A 55 -15.59 16.62 6.43
CA CYS A 55 -16.73 15.78 6.82
C CYS A 55 -16.72 15.47 8.31
N LEU A 56 -15.56 15.11 8.88
CA LEU A 56 -15.44 14.86 10.31
C LEU A 56 -15.77 16.11 11.14
N LYS A 57 -15.30 17.28 10.72
CA LYS A 57 -15.59 18.57 11.40
C LYS A 57 -17.08 18.92 11.32
N LYS A 58 -17.71 18.71 10.15
CA LYS A 58 -19.09 19.12 9.88
C LYS A 58 -20.14 18.21 10.51
N TYR A 59 -19.95 16.89 10.42
CA TYR A 59 -20.94 15.91 10.86
C TYR A 59 -20.61 15.27 12.21
N GLY A 60 -19.43 15.55 12.75
CA GLY A 60 -18.98 14.98 14.01
C GLY A 60 -18.54 13.52 13.90
N ASN A 61 -17.97 13.02 15.00
CA ASN A 61 -17.26 11.75 15.02
C ASN A 61 -18.15 10.54 14.75
N ASP A 62 -19.35 10.48 15.32
CA ASP A 62 -20.16 9.26 15.32
C ASP A 62 -20.71 8.94 13.92
N HIS A 63 -21.23 9.96 13.23
CA HIS A 63 -21.69 9.85 11.83
C HIS A 63 -20.53 9.53 10.89
N TYR A 64 -19.39 10.20 11.08
CA TYR A 64 -18.21 9.99 10.25
C TYR A 64 -17.63 8.58 10.44
N GLU A 65 -17.55 8.08 11.67
CA GLU A 65 -17.10 6.70 11.95
C GLU A 65 -18.04 5.65 11.37
N TYR A 66 -19.36 5.87 11.44
CA TYR A 66 -20.32 4.98 10.80
C TYR A 66 -20.08 4.91 9.29
N TYR A 67 -19.91 6.07 8.64
CA TYR A 67 -19.60 6.16 7.21
C TYR A 67 -18.28 5.47 6.87
N LEU A 68 -17.21 5.73 7.62
CA LEU A 68 -15.90 5.09 7.46
C LEU A 68 -15.94 3.57 7.56
N LYS A 69 -16.74 3.04 8.50
CA LYS A 69 -16.91 1.59 8.70
C LYS A 69 -17.69 0.98 7.54
N ARG A 70 -18.79 1.61 7.15
CA ARG A 70 -19.63 1.15 6.04
C ARG A 70 -18.86 1.08 4.72
N ASN A 71 -18.03 2.08 4.43
CA ASN A 71 -17.27 2.17 3.19
C ASN A 71 -15.87 1.53 3.26
N ARG A 72 -15.50 0.91 4.39
CA ARG A 72 -14.18 0.28 4.62
C ARG A 72 -13.02 1.20 4.24
N LEU A 73 -13.14 2.47 4.58
CA LEU A 73 -12.12 3.46 4.27
C LEU A 73 -10.80 3.13 4.96
N ARG A 74 -9.70 3.46 4.26
CA ARG A 74 -8.33 3.24 4.72
C ARG A 74 -8.08 3.89 6.07
N GLU A 75 -7.14 3.31 6.79
CA GLU A 75 -6.83 3.70 8.16
C GLU A 75 -6.27 5.12 8.26
N GLU A 76 -5.61 5.61 7.21
CA GLU A 76 -5.13 6.99 7.08
C GLU A 76 -6.24 8.03 7.25
N HIS A 77 -7.48 7.74 6.84
CA HIS A 77 -8.63 8.64 7.01
C HIS A 77 -9.32 8.51 8.37
N ARG A 78 -8.84 7.60 9.24
CA ARG A 78 -9.37 7.37 10.59
C ARG A 78 -8.55 8.03 11.68
N VAL A 79 -7.35 8.55 11.38
CA VAL A 79 -6.39 9.04 12.39
C VAL A 79 -7.00 10.05 13.37
N ASN A 80 -7.90 10.90 12.88
CA ASN A 80 -8.53 11.94 13.68
C ASN A 80 -9.78 11.50 14.46
N THR A 81 -10.27 10.27 14.26
CA THR A 81 -11.47 9.78 14.96
C THR A 81 -11.19 9.36 16.39
N LYS A 82 -12.22 9.42 17.25
CA LYS A 82 -12.12 9.02 18.66
C LYS A 82 -11.76 7.55 18.79
N SER A 83 -12.40 6.66 18.02
CA SER A 83 -12.11 5.22 18.06
C SER A 83 -10.68 4.89 17.70
N TYR A 84 -10.10 5.59 16.71
CA TYR A 84 -8.71 5.41 16.34
C TYR A 84 -7.79 5.85 17.46
N LYS A 85 -7.98 7.06 18.00
CA LYS A 85 -7.18 7.58 19.12
C LYS A 85 -7.22 6.65 20.33
N ILE A 86 -8.39 6.20 20.76
CA ILE A 86 -8.55 5.24 21.87
C ILE A 86 -7.78 3.95 21.59
N ARG A 87 -7.83 3.44 20.36
CA ARG A 87 -7.11 2.22 19.99
C ARG A 87 -5.60 2.40 20.03
N GLU A 88 -5.09 3.53 19.56
CA GLU A 88 -3.66 3.83 19.63
C GLU A 88 -3.20 4.07 21.07
N THR A 89 -3.98 4.75 21.90
CA THR A 89 -3.70 4.87 23.35
C THR A 89 -3.64 3.49 24.02
N ARG A 90 -4.60 2.61 23.73
CA ARG A 90 -4.59 1.23 24.24
C ARG A 90 -3.38 0.43 23.75
N LYS A 91 -2.87 0.68 22.55
CA LYS A 91 -1.65 0.04 22.05
C LYS A 91 -0.42 0.55 22.79
N SER A 92 -0.32 1.86 23.02
CA SER A 92 0.80 2.44 23.79
C SER A 92 0.79 2.02 25.27
N GLU A 93 -0.39 1.80 25.85
CA GLU A 93 -0.55 1.35 27.24
C GLU A 93 -0.21 -0.13 27.43
N ARG A 94 -0.09 -0.92 26.36
CA ARG A 94 0.33 -2.33 26.45
C ARG A 94 1.82 -2.40 26.80
N CYS A 95 2.11 -2.31 28.08
CA CYS A 95 3.44 -2.50 28.62
C CYS A 95 3.85 -3.98 28.51
N MET A 96 4.78 -4.27 27.60
CA MET A 96 5.40 -5.59 27.45
C MET A 96 6.53 -5.83 28.47
N ALA A 97 6.67 -4.97 29.49
CA ALA A 97 7.71 -5.12 30.52
C ALA A 97 7.63 -6.44 31.28
N HIS A 98 6.45 -7.07 31.36
CA HIS A 98 6.30 -8.41 31.95
C HIS A 98 7.02 -9.52 31.16
N LEU A 99 7.39 -9.27 29.89
CA LEU A 99 8.23 -10.18 29.10
C LEU A 99 9.73 -9.97 29.33
N LYS A 100 10.12 -8.91 30.06
CA LYS A 100 11.52 -8.62 30.38
C LYS A 100 12.04 -9.70 31.33
N GLY A 101 12.92 -10.57 30.82
CA GLY A 101 13.48 -11.69 31.56
C GLY A 101 12.72 -13.01 31.37
N TYR A 102 11.69 -13.06 30.52
CA TYR A 102 11.03 -14.30 30.14
C TYR A 102 12.03 -15.21 29.42
N LYS A 103 12.36 -16.36 30.02
CA LYS A 103 13.17 -17.41 29.41
C LYS A 103 12.22 -18.45 28.83
N ALA A 104 12.42 -18.82 27.56
CA ALA A 104 11.72 -19.96 26.98
C ALA A 104 12.03 -21.21 27.82
N SER A 105 11.02 -22.06 28.06
CA SER A 105 11.24 -23.35 28.73
C SER A 105 12.18 -24.22 27.90
N LEU A 106 13.05 -24.98 28.57
CA LEU A 106 13.83 -26.02 27.90
C LEU A 106 12.85 -27.02 27.29
N THR A 107 12.85 -27.10 25.97
CA THR A 107 12.10 -28.12 25.23
C THR A 107 13.03 -29.29 24.96
N SER A 108 12.50 -30.50 24.81
CA SER A 108 13.27 -31.74 24.67
C SER A 108 14.33 -31.72 23.56
N ASN A 109 14.19 -30.81 22.58
CA ASN A 109 15.08 -30.72 21.43
C ASN A 109 16.04 -29.52 21.51
N ASP A 110 15.96 -28.67 22.56
CA ASP A 110 16.80 -27.47 22.77
C ASP A 110 16.85 -26.44 21.61
N GLU A 111 16.17 -26.69 20.49
CA GLU A 111 16.16 -25.86 19.29
C GLU A 111 15.13 -24.73 19.40
N TYR A 112 13.94 -25.01 19.92
CA TYR A 112 12.87 -24.02 20.04
C TYR A 112 13.19 -22.92 21.07
N GLY A 113 14.02 -23.21 22.08
CA GLY A 113 14.43 -22.24 23.11
C GLY A 113 15.52 -21.25 22.67
N ARG A 114 16.16 -21.48 21.51
CA ARG A 114 17.22 -20.60 20.97
C ARG A 114 16.69 -19.43 20.15
N VAL A 115 15.42 -19.46 19.76
CA VAL A 115 14.79 -18.37 19.04
C VAL A 115 14.51 -17.26 20.03
N LYS A 116 15.37 -16.23 20.04
CA LYS A 116 15.08 -14.98 20.76
C LYS A 116 13.70 -14.48 20.30
N PRO A 117 12.85 -13.97 21.21
CA PRO A 117 11.59 -13.37 20.81
C PRO A 117 11.86 -12.31 19.73
N MET A 118 11.18 -12.46 18.61
CA MET A 118 11.36 -11.65 17.41
C MET A 118 11.16 -10.17 17.75
N GLN A 119 11.81 -9.27 17.00
CA GLN A 119 11.81 -7.82 17.20
C GLN A 119 10.41 -7.17 17.30
N LEU A 120 9.36 -7.88 16.86
CA LEU A 120 7.95 -7.55 17.09
C LEU A 120 7.54 -7.44 18.58
N PHE A 121 8.30 -8.03 19.50
CA PHE A 121 8.03 -8.01 20.95
C PHE A 121 9.01 -7.12 21.75
N TYR A 122 10.00 -6.52 21.08
CA TYR A 122 11.01 -5.68 21.69
C TYR A 122 10.75 -4.23 21.26
N CYS A 123 9.97 -3.50 22.04
CA CYS A 123 9.89 -2.04 21.92
C CYS A 123 10.83 -1.41 22.96
N PHE A 124 11.65 -0.46 22.51
CA PHE A 124 12.49 0.39 23.34
C PHE A 124 11.67 1.19 24.35
#